data_AF-A0A6I5CPC3-F1
#
_entry.id   AF-A0A6I5CPC3-F1
#
_cell.length_a   1.000
_cell.length_b   1.000
_cell.length_c   1.000
_cell.angle_alpha   90.00
_cell.angle_beta   90.00
_cell.angle_gamma   90.00
#
_symmetry.space_group_name_H-M   'P 1'
#
loop_
_entity.id
_entity.type
_entity.pdbx_description
1 polymer ?
#
loop_
_entity_poly.entity_id
_entity_poly.type
_entity_poly.pdbx_seq_one_letter_code
_entity_poly.pdbx_strand_id
1 'polypeptide(L)'
;EVILDVVYNHTAESGQYGPTLSLKGIDNQRSYRLAPDARRYADFTGCGNTLDTTQPHVLRLITDSLRHWVTEMGVDGFRFDLAAALARSAHGVDMRSPFLAALAQDPVLREVKLIAEPWDIGSGGYQVGAFPPPWAEWNDRYRDAVRDFWRHALPDVREMGYRLSGSSDLYAWGGRGPCASVNFVTAHDGFTLRDLVSYDRKHNEANGEGNRDGTDDNRSWNCGTEGESDDEGIRALRRRQLRNLLATLLLSTGVPMLVAGDELGRTQRGNNNAYCQDN
;
A
#
# COMPACT_ATOMS: atom_id res chain seq x y z
N GLU A 1 -2.57 -0.40 20.44
CA GLU A 1 -2.79 0.56 19.36
C GLU A 1 -3.67 -0.10 18.30
N VAL A 2 -4.59 0.65 17.70
CA VAL A 2 -5.43 0.23 16.58
C VAL A 2 -5.20 1.20 15.43
N ILE A 3 -4.72 0.68 14.31
CA ILE A 3 -4.51 1.44 13.07
C ILE A 3 -5.49 0.91 12.03
N LEU A 4 -6.28 1.80 11.43
CA LEU A 4 -7.22 1.43 10.39
C LEU A 4 -6.63 1.67 8.99
N ASP A 5 -6.80 0.70 8.10
CA ASP A 5 -6.64 0.92 6.67
C ASP A 5 -7.84 1.73 6.17
N VAL A 6 -7.59 2.87 5.52
CA VAL A 6 -8.62 3.82 5.12
C VAL A 6 -8.52 4.20 3.65
N VAL A 7 -9.66 4.13 2.98
CA VAL A 7 -9.82 4.52 1.58
C VAL A 7 -10.59 5.84 1.54
N TYR A 8 -9.89 6.93 1.24
CA TYR A 8 -10.47 8.25 0.98
C TYR A 8 -10.21 8.74 -0.45
N ASN A 9 -9.51 7.96 -1.25
CA ASN A 9 -9.08 8.37 -2.59
C ASN A 9 -10.16 8.13 -3.65
N HIS A 10 -11.03 7.13 -3.50
CA HIS A 10 -12.13 6.81 -4.41
C HIS A 10 -13.40 6.37 -3.65
N THR A 11 -14.48 6.11 -4.39
CA THR A 11 -15.74 5.58 -3.85
C THR A 11 -16.29 4.41 -4.66
N ALA A 12 -17.19 3.63 -4.06
CA ALA A 12 -17.93 2.57 -4.72
C ALA A 12 -18.90 3.06 -5.83
N GLU A 13 -19.05 4.37 -6.03
CA GLU A 13 -19.85 4.91 -7.13
C GLU A 13 -19.16 4.78 -8.50
N SER A 14 -17.87 4.39 -8.53
CA SER A 14 -17.06 4.19 -9.75
C SER A 14 -17.18 5.34 -10.77
N GLY A 15 -16.91 5.09 -12.05
CA GLY A 15 -16.92 6.09 -13.12
C GLY A 15 -18.32 6.45 -13.62
N GLN A 16 -18.40 6.93 -14.87
CA GLN A 16 -19.64 7.41 -15.48
C GLN A 16 -20.74 6.34 -15.66
N TYR A 17 -20.35 5.07 -15.71
CA TYR A 17 -21.28 3.94 -15.79
C TYR A 17 -21.52 3.26 -14.43
N GLY A 18 -20.85 3.75 -13.38
CA GLY A 18 -21.07 3.28 -12.01
C GLY A 18 -22.38 3.82 -11.42
N PRO A 19 -22.81 3.26 -10.28
CA PRO A 19 -24.10 3.61 -9.69
C PRO A 19 -24.12 5.05 -9.14
N THR A 20 -25.33 5.54 -8.85
CA THR A 20 -25.58 6.79 -8.13
C THR A 20 -26.23 6.44 -6.80
N LEU A 21 -25.44 6.50 -5.73
CA LEU A 21 -25.81 6.06 -4.38
C LEU A 21 -25.75 7.18 -3.34
N SER A 22 -24.80 8.11 -3.48
CA SER A 22 -24.49 9.13 -2.47
C SER A 22 -23.93 10.40 -3.13
N LEU A 23 -22.61 10.63 -3.07
CA LEU A 23 -21.96 11.89 -3.47
C LEU A 23 -22.25 12.27 -4.92
N LYS A 24 -22.33 11.29 -5.84
CA LYS A 24 -22.65 11.49 -7.25
C LYS A 24 -24.06 12.09 -7.43
N GLY A 25 -25.01 11.72 -6.56
CA GLY A 25 -26.37 12.25 -6.57
C GLY A 25 -26.52 13.59 -5.83
N ILE A 26 -25.67 13.84 -4.83
CA ILE A 26 -25.72 15.05 -4.00
C ILE A 26 -25.03 16.22 -4.70
N ASP A 27 -23.76 16.06 -5.07
CA ASP A 27 -22.98 17.08 -5.78
C ASP A 27 -21.80 16.44 -6.53
N ASN A 28 -22.08 15.89 -7.71
CA ASN A 28 -21.08 15.19 -8.51
C ASN A 28 -19.86 16.06 -8.87
N GLN A 29 -20.11 17.30 -9.32
CA GLN A 29 -19.07 18.17 -9.88
C GLN A 29 -18.06 18.61 -8.84
N ARG A 30 -18.48 18.70 -7.56
CA ARG A 30 -17.60 19.10 -6.48
C ARG A 30 -17.08 17.93 -5.65
N SER A 31 -17.74 16.78 -5.67
CA SER A 31 -17.25 15.62 -4.92
C SER A 31 -16.09 14.90 -5.63
N TYR A 32 -16.14 14.85 -6.96
CA TYR A 32 -15.22 14.05 -7.76
C TYR A 32 -14.38 14.90 -8.69
N ARG A 33 -13.16 14.42 -8.97
CA ARG A 33 -12.34 14.97 -10.05
C ARG A 33 -12.92 14.55 -11.39
N LEU A 34 -13.34 15.53 -12.18
CA LEU A 34 -13.87 15.30 -13.51
C LEU A 34 -12.80 15.50 -14.59
N ALA A 35 -12.94 14.76 -15.68
CA ALA A 35 -12.19 15.01 -16.90
C ALA A 35 -12.63 16.35 -17.53
N PRO A 36 -11.86 16.91 -18.49
CA PRO A 36 -12.17 18.21 -19.09
C PRO A 36 -13.57 18.32 -19.74
N ASP A 37 -14.17 17.20 -20.13
CA ASP A 37 -15.52 17.16 -20.71
C ASP A 37 -16.65 17.13 -19.67
N ALA A 38 -16.31 17.09 -18.38
CA ALA A 38 -17.23 16.98 -17.24
C ALA A 38 -18.21 15.80 -17.30
N ARG A 39 -18.01 14.85 -18.22
CA ARG A 39 -18.82 13.64 -18.39
C ARG A 39 -18.11 12.42 -17.83
N ARG A 40 -16.78 12.41 -17.91
CA ARG A 40 -15.91 11.37 -17.38
C ARG A 40 -15.21 11.83 -16.11
N TYR A 41 -14.65 10.88 -15.40
CA TYR A 41 -13.92 11.09 -14.14
C TYR A 41 -12.42 11.02 -14.43
N ALA A 42 -11.65 11.83 -13.71
CA ALA A 42 -10.21 11.65 -13.66
C ALA A 42 -9.93 10.51 -12.67
N ASP A 43 -9.34 9.43 -13.19
CA ASP A 43 -9.07 8.22 -12.41
C ASP A 43 -7.57 8.08 -12.16
N PHE A 44 -7.17 8.37 -10.93
CA PHE A 44 -5.80 8.18 -10.45
C PHE A 44 -5.69 6.96 -9.52
N THR A 45 -6.80 6.26 -9.28
CA THR A 45 -6.93 5.16 -8.30
C THR A 45 -7.06 3.80 -8.98
N GLY A 46 -7.58 3.78 -10.20
CA GLY A 46 -7.90 2.57 -10.97
C GLY A 46 -9.30 2.05 -10.67
N CYS A 47 -10.06 2.75 -9.82
CA CYS A 47 -11.38 2.32 -9.35
C CYS A 47 -12.53 3.06 -10.08
N GLY A 48 -12.21 3.85 -11.10
CA GLY A 48 -13.16 4.57 -11.95
C GLY A 48 -13.42 6.02 -11.55
N ASN A 49 -13.06 6.43 -10.32
CA ASN A 49 -13.16 7.82 -9.88
C ASN A 49 -12.05 8.19 -8.88
N THR A 50 -11.88 9.50 -8.67
CA THR A 50 -11.03 10.05 -7.60
C THR A 50 -11.79 11.16 -6.88
N LEU A 51 -11.79 11.15 -5.54
CA LEU A 51 -12.36 12.24 -4.74
C LEU A 51 -11.55 13.54 -4.89
N ASP A 52 -12.25 14.67 -4.97
CA ASP A 52 -11.59 15.98 -5.13
C ASP A 52 -11.24 16.62 -3.78
N THR A 53 -10.10 16.24 -3.24
CA THR A 53 -9.52 16.81 -2.01
C THR A 53 -9.11 18.28 -2.12
N THR A 54 -9.29 18.94 -3.27
CA THR A 54 -9.14 20.41 -3.35
C THR A 54 -10.41 21.15 -2.90
N GLN A 55 -11.53 20.44 -2.79
CA GLN A 55 -12.83 21.02 -2.48
C GLN A 55 -13.05 21.07 -0.96
N PRO A 56 -13.40 22.23 -0.37
CA PRO A 56 -13.51 22.37 1.08
C PRO A 56 -14.47 21.39 1.76
N HIS A 57 -15.58 21.05 1.11
CA HIS A 57 -16.57 20.13 1.67
C HIS A 57 -16.09 18.66 1.64
N VAL A 58 -15.30 18.25 0.64
CA VAL A 58 -14.67 16.91 0.60
C VAL A 58 -13.58 16.82 1.66
N LEU A 59 -12.75 17.85 1.81
CA LEU A 59 -11.76 17.92 2.89
C LEU A 59 -12.43 17.83 4.27
N ARG A 60 -13.51 18.58 4.46
CA ARG A 60 -14.29 18.52 5.69
C ARG A 60 -14.86 17.12 5.92
N LEU A 61 -15.44 16.47 4.92
CA LEU A 61 -15.96 15.10 5.03
C LEU A 61 -14.87 14.13 5.52
N ILE A 62 -13.68 14.17 4.90
CA ILE A 62 -12.57 13.30 5.25
C ILE A 62 -12.06 13.60 6.68
N THR A 63 -11.84 14.88 7.00
CA THR A 63 -11.34 15.27 8.33
C THR A 63 -12.35 15.04 9.45
N ASP A 64 -13.65 15.27 9.22
CA ASP A 64 -14.71 14.94 10.17
C ASP A 64 -14.76 13.42 10.41
N SER A 65 -14.65 12.61 9.35
CA SER A 65 -14.58 11.15 9.44
C SER A 65 -13.37 10.68 10.26
N LEU A 66 -12.17 11.17 9.94
CA LEU A 66 -10.95 10.85 10.68
C LEU A 66 -11.07 11.23 12.16
N ARG A 67 -11.57 12.44 12.46
CA ARG A 67 -11.78 12.89 13.85
C ARG A 67 -12.77 12.00 14.59
N HIS A 68 -13.86 11.59 13.94
CA HIS A 68 -14.83 10.67 14.51
C HIS A 68 -14.17 9.35 14.91
N TRP A 69 -13.37 8.74 14.02
CA TRP A 69 -12.65 7.50 14.33
C TRP A 69 -11.67 7.65 15.50
N VAL A 70 -10.99 8.79 15.63
CA VAL A 70 -10.06 9.03 16.75
C VAL A 70 -10.82 9.28 18.06
N THR A 71 -11.75 10.24 18.06
CA THR A 71 -12.35 10.77 19.29
C THR A 71 -13.50 9.93 19.82
N GLU A 72 -14.31 9.34 18.94
CA GLU A 72 -15.48 8.55 19.33
C GLU A 72 -15.17 7.05 19.36
N MET A 73 -14.34 6.57 18.43
CA MET A 73 -14.04 5.14 18.28
C MET A 73 -12.70 4.72 18.91
N GLY A 74 -11.87 5.67 19.33
CA GLY A 74 -10.59 5.41 20.02
C GLY A 74 -9.48 4.85 19.12
N VAL A 75 -9.49 5.17 17.82
CA VAL A 75 -8.46 4.74 16.86
C VAL A 75 -7.16 5.53 17.06
N ASP A 76 -6.01 4.84 17.06
CA ASP A 76 -4.68 5.42 17.34
C ASP A 76 -3.93 5.90 16.08
N GLY A 77 -4.45 5.60 14.89
CA GLY A 77 -3.86 6.02 13.63
C GLY A 77 -4.49 5.39 12.39
N PHE A 78 -3.94 5.75 11.24
CA PHE A 78 -4.46 5.38 9.93
C PHE A 78 -3.35 4.99 8.96
N ARG A 79 -3.60 3.94 8.16
CA ARG A 79 -2.87 3.65 6.92
C ARG A 79 -3.74 4.10 5.75
N PHE A 80 -3.27 5.07 4.98
CA PHE A 80 -4.00 5.63 3.85
C PHE A 80 -3.65 4.87 2.58
N ASP A 81 -4.67 4.21 2.03
CA ASP A 81 -4.63 3.61 0.69
C ASP A 81 -4.43 4.67 -0.39
N LEU A 82 -3.55 4.37 -1.36
CA LEU A 82 -3.16 5.23 -2.47
C LEU A 82 -3.03 6.71 -2.09
N ALA A 83 -2.25 6.98 -1.02
CA ALA A 83 -2.25 8.29 -0.36
C ALA A 83 -1.82 9.43 -1.29
N ALA A 84 -1.05 9.14 -2.34
CA ALA A 84 -0.64 10.15 -3.33
C ALA A 84 -1.85 10.77 -4.07
N ALA A 85 -2.93 10.00 -4.27
CA ALA A 85 -4.15 10.49 -4.92
C ALA A 85 -4.83 11.60 -4.09
N LEU A 86 -4.74 11.52 -2.75
CA LEU A 86 -5.27 12.54 -1.84
C LEU A 86 -4.47 13.85 -1.90
N ALA A 87 -3.19 13.77 -2.27
CA ALA A 87 -2.29 14.90 -2.42
C ALA A 87 -2.27 15.49 -3.84
N ARG A 88 -3.13 15.01 -4.76
CA ARG A 88 -3.19 15.57 -6.11
C ARG A 88 -3.73 17.01 -6.12
N SER A 89 -3.18 17.82 -7.00
CA SER A 89 -3.63 19.16 -7.37
C SER A 89 -3.91 19.22 -8.87
N ALA A 90 -4.22 20.41 -9.40
CA ALA A 90 -4.36 20.61 -10.85
C ALA A 90 -3.06 20.32 -11.63
N HIS A 91 -1.90 20.32 -10.98
CA HIS A 91 -0.57 20.21 -11.63
C HIS A 91 0.17 18.91 -11.33
N GLY A 92 -0.49 17.91 -10.72
CA GLY A 92 0.13 16.66 -10.28
C GLY A 92 0.09 16.52 -8.76
N VAL A 93 0.92 15.62 -8.21
CA VAL A 93 0.98 15.41 -6.76
C VAL A 93 1.72 16.58 -6.10
N ASP A 94 1.11 17.17 -5.07
CA ASP A 94 1.67 18.28 -4.30
C ASP A 94 1.74 17.92 -2.81
N MET A 95 2.95 17.79 -2.28
CA MET A 95 3.18 17.49 -0.85
C MET A 95 2.89 18.67 0.09
N ARG A 96 2.40 19.79 -0.46
CA ARG A 96 1.80 20.92 0.26
C ARG A 96 0.30 21.05 -0.02
N SER A 97 -0.34 19.98 -0.49
CA SER A 97 -1.76 19.95 -0.81
C SER A 97 -2.66 20.40 0.36
N PRO A 98 -3.86 20.91 0.07
CA PRO A 98 -4.86 21.26 1.09
C PRO A 98 -5.16 20.13 2.07
N PHE A 99 -5.14 18.87 1.60
CA PHE A 99 -5.34 17.69 2.43
C PHE A 99 -4.25 17.55 3.49
N LEU A 100 -2.98 17.53 3.08
CA LEU A 100 -1.85 17.39 4.01
C LEU A 100 -1.79 18.57 4.98
N ALA A 101 -2.05 19.78 4.51
CA ALA A 101 -2.12 20.97 5.36
C ALA A 101 -3.24 20.88 6.40
N ALA A 102 -4.42 20.40 6.01
CA ALA A 102 -5.56 20.23 6.92
C ALA A 102 -5.26 19.23 8.05
N LEU A 103 -4.62 18.10 7.73
CA LEU A 103 -4.22 17.10 8.73
C LEU A 103 -3.10 17.63 9.65
N ALA A 104 -2.08 18.30 9.08
CA ALA A 104 -0.93 18.77 9.85
C ALA A 104 -1.28 19.85 10.89
N GLN A 105 -2.28 20.68 10.62
CA GLN A 105 -2.73 21.72 11.55
C GLN A 105 -3.80 21.23 12.54
N ASP A 106 -4.49 20.13 12.25
CA ASP A 106 -5.63 19.69 13.06
C ASP A 106 -5.19 19.24 14.45
N PRO A 107 -5.77 19.75 15.53
CA PRO A 107 -5.31 19.49 16.90
C PRO A 107 -5.49 18.04 17.36
N VAL A 108 -6.39 17.28 16.72
CA VAL A 108 -6.61 15.86 17.01
C VAL A 108 -5.75 15.00 16.09
N LEU A 109 -5.83 15.24 14.77
CA LEU A 109 -5.23 14.35 13.76
C LEU A 109 -3.71 14.46 13.68
N ARG A 110 -3.11 15.57 14.12
CA ARG A 110 -1.64 15.70 14.16
C ARG A 110 -0.96 14.81 15.21
N GLU A 111 -1.72 14.31 16.19
CA GLU A 111 -1.20 13.54 17.32
C GLU A 111 -1.34 12.02 17.13
N VAL A 112 -1.98 11.56 16.03
CA VAL A 112 -2.15 10.13 15.71
C VAL A 112 -1.12 9.64 14.70
N LYS A 113 -0.98 8.32 14.56
CA LYS A 113 -0.07 7.74 13.55
C LYS A 113 -0.65 7.90 12.16
N LEU A 114 0.14 8.44 11.24
CA LEU A 114 -0.21 8.59 9.82
C LEU A 114 0.77 7.76 8.99
N ILE A 115 0.25 6.73 8.32
CA ILE A 115 1.02 5.85 7.43
C ILE A 115 0.46 6.01 6.02
N ALA A 116 1.31 6.28 5.05
CA ALA A 116 0.91 6.39 3.64
C ALA A 116 1.28 5.12 2.88
N GLU A 117 0.43 4.72 1.94
CA GLU A 117 0.87 4.12 0.69
C GLU A 117 1.34 5.24 -0.24
N PRO A 118 2.66 5.47 -0.39
CA PRO A 118 3.20 6.69 -1.00
C PRO A 118 3.20 6.63 -2.53
N TRP A 119 2.14 6.06 -3.13
CA TRP A 119 1.93 6.07 -4.56
C TRP A 119 0.44 6.09 -4.93
N ASP A 120 0.17 6.34 -6.21
CA ASP A 120 -1.09 6.04 -6.88
C ASP A 120 -0.79 5.56 -8.31
N ILE A 121 -1.80 5.16 -9.08
CA ILE A 121 -1.59 4.64 -10.44
C ILE A 121 -1.45 5.73 -11.51
N GLY A 122 -1.67 6.99 -11.13
CA GLY A 122 -1.61 8.12 -12.04
C GLY A 122 -0.18 8.53 -12.39
N SER A 123 -0.03 9.28 -13.49
CA SER A 123 1.27 9.84 -13.86
C SER A 123 1.84 10.71 -12.73
N GLY A 124 3.12 10.52 -12.42
CA GLY A 124 3.81 11.16 -11.29
C GLY A 124 3.33 10.69 -9.91
N GLY A 125 2.60 9.57 -9.85
CA GLY A 125 2.01 9.03 -8.63
C GLY A 125 3.02 8.47 -7.63
N TYR A 126 4.18 7.99 -8.08
CA TYR A 126 5.21 7.41 -7.20
C TYR A 126 5.92 8.48 -6.36
N GLN A 127 5.72 8.45 -5.04
CA GLN A 127 6.10 9.51 -4.11
C GLN A 127 6.81 8.97 -2.85
N VAL A 128 7.44 7.81 -2.96
CA VAL A 128 8.24 7.22 -1.88
C VAL A 128 9.33 8.20 -1.45
N GLY A 129 9.39 8.48 -0.15
CA GLY A 129 10.30 9.44 0.47
C GLY A 129 9.80 10.89 0.45
N ALA A 130 8.69 11.20 -0.23
CA ALA A 130 8.24 12.57 -0.44
C ALA A 130 7.19 13.07 0.57
N PHE A 131 6.51 12.20 1.34
CA PHE A 131 5.54 12.66 2.33
C PHE A 131 6.22 13.47 3.45
N PRO A 132 5.58 14.54 3.96
CA PRO A 132 6.18 15.37 5.01
C PRO A 132 6.16 14.65 6.37
N PRO A 133 7.02 15.05 7.34
CA PRO A 133 6.80 14.69 8.73
C PRO A 133 5.39 15.11 9.20
N PRO A 134 4.68 14.33 10.04
CA PRO A 134 5.13 13.14 10.76
C PRO A 134 4.83 11.80 10.05
N TRP A 135 4.56 11.81 8.73
CA TRP A 135 4.13 10.61 8.02
C TRP A 135 5.21 9.52 7.95
N ALA A 136 4.79 8.30 8.26
CA ALA A 136 5.49 7.08 7.89
C ALA A 136 4.95 6.56 6.55
N GLU A 137 5.73 5.75 5.86
CA GLU A 137 5.42 5.27 4.52
C GLU A 137 5.70 3.78 4.39
N TRP A 138 4.81 3.07 3.70
CA TRP A 138 5.12 1.75 3.18
C TRP A 138 6.34 1.81 2.24
N ASN A 139 7.40 1.09 2.60
CA ASN A 139 8.64 1.06 1.84
C ASN A 139 8.66 -0.13 0.87
N ASP A 140 8.13 0.06 -0.34
CA ASP A 140 8.15 -0.95 -1.39
C ASP A 140 9.58 -1.25 -1.90
N ARG A 141 10.49 -0.28 -1.87
CA ARG A 141 11.91 -0.50 -2.17
C ARG A 141 12.55 -1.49 -1.20
N TYR A 142 12.16 -1.46 0.08
CA TYR A 142 12.55 -2.47 1.07
C TYR A 142 12.00 -3.84 0.70
N ARG A 143 10.69 -3.94 0.46
CA ARG A 143 10.03 -5.18 0.05
C ARG A 143 10.75 -5.82 -1.14
N ASP A 144 10.98 -5.03 -2.17
CA ASP A 144 11.51 -5.47 -3.45
C ASP A 144 12.97 -5.89 -3.34
N ALA A 145 13.81 -5.09 -2.70
CA ALA A 145 15.22 -5.40 -2.52
C ALA A 145 15.44 -6.63 -1.63
N VAL A 146 14.65 -6.81 -0.56
CA VAL A 146 14.75 -7.99 0.31
C VAL A 146 14.33 -9.25 -0.45
N ARG A 147 13.25 -9.18 -1.25
CA ARG A 147 12.82 -10.28 -2.12
C ARG A 147 13.89 -10.62 -3.15
N ASP A 148 14.43 -9.62 -3.85
CA ASP A 148 15.46 -9.79 -4.87
C ASP A 148 16.77 -10.34 -4.28
N PHE A 149 17.14 -9.93 -3.06
CA PHE A 149 18.33 -10.43 -2.38
C PHE A 149 18.23 -11.94 -2.10
N TRP A 150 17.12 -12.39 -1.51
CA TRP A 150 16.96 -13.79 -1.12
C TRP A 150 16.65 -14.75 -2.28
N ARG A 151 16.16 -14.24 -3.41
CA ARG A 151 16.07 -15.00 -4.67
C ARG A 151 17.34 -14.92 -5.52
N HIS A 152 18.40 -14.30 -5.02
CA HIS A 152 19.68 -14.14 -5.71
C HIS A 152 19.61 -13.35 -7.04
N ALA A 153 18.70 -12.37 -7.12
CA ALA A 153 18.53 -11.51 -8.30
C ALA A 153 19.33 -10.20 -8.22
N LEU A 154 19.85 -9.82 -7.06
CA LEU A 154 20.70 -8.63 -6.93
C LEU A 154 22.15 -8.91 -7.34
N PRO A 155 22.81 -7.97 -8.05
CA PRO A 155 24.21 -8.11 -8.44
C PRO A 155 25.19 -7.83 -7.28
N ASP A 156 24.76 -7.08 -6.26
CA ASP A 156 25.57 -6.73 -5.09
C ASP A 156 24.70 -6.57 -3.82
N VAL A 157 25.33 -6.14 -2.72
CA VAL A 157 24.67 -5.94 -1.41
C VAL A 157 24.40 -4.46 -1.08
N ARG A 158 24.66 -3.53 -2.00
CA ARG A 158 24.58 -2.08 -1.74
C ARG A 158 23.17 -1.66 -1.36
N GLU A 159 22.20 -2.09 -2.16
CA GLU A 159 20.78 -1.78 -1.92
C GLU A 159 20.35 -2.30 -0.55
N MET A 160 20.80 -3.52 -0.21
CA MET A 160 20.52 -4.14 1.08
C MET A 160 21.12 -3.35 2.25
N GLY A 161 22.30 -2.74 2.07
CA GLY A 161 22.91 -1.86 3.07
C GLY A 161 22.01 -0.70 3.48
N TYR A 162 21.33 -0.05 2.52
CA TYR A 162 20.35 0.99 2.82
C TYR A 162 19.09 0.41 3.48
N ARG A 163 18.56 -0.70 2.96
CA ARG A 163 17.33 -1.32 3.50
C ARG A 163 17.48 -1.75 4.96
N LEU A 164 18.61 -2.35 5.33
CA LEU A 164 18.90 -2.78 6.71
C LEU A 164 19.10 -1.60 7.67
N SER A 165 19.55 -0.44 7.16
CA SER A 165 19.91 0.75 7.95
C SER A 165 18.82 1.83 7.97
N GLY A 166 17.56 1.44 7.75
CA GLY A 166 16.41 2.35 7.85
C GLY A 166 16.16 3.20 6.61
N SER A 167 16.73 2.80 5.47
CA SER A 167 16.51 3.43 4.16
C SER A 167 16.79 4.94 4.19
N SER A 168 17.97 5.30 4.72
CA SER A 168 18.41 6.69 4.85
C SER A 168 18.52 7.43 3.51
N ASP A 169 18.72 6.69 2.41
CA ASP A 169 18.66 7.23 1.05
C ASP A 169 17.29 7.82 0.68
N LEU A 170 16.21 7.32 1.29
CA LEU A 170 14.85 7.83 1.12
C LEU A 170 14.49 8.91 2.12
N TYR A 171 14.74 8.68 3.41
CA TYR A 171 14.10 9.45 4.48
C TYR A 171 15.01 10.50 5.13
N ALA A 172 16.33 10.30 5.14
CA ALA A 172 17.23 11.15 5.91
C ALA A 172 17.30 12.59 5.37
N TRP A 173 17.31 12.75 4.04
CA TRP A 173 17.35 14.07 3.39
C TRP A 173 16.12 14.93 3.72
N GLY A 174 14.96 14.30 3.92
CA GLY A 174 13.73 14.96 4.34
C GLY A 174 13.66 15.27 5.85
N GLY A 175 14.74 15.03 6.60
CA GLY A 175 14.78 15.21 8.05
C GLY A 175 13.99 14.14 8.83
N ARG A 176 13.61 13.04 8.18
CA ARG A 176 12.86 11.95 8.81
C ARG A 176 13.80 10.86 9.31
N GLY A 177 13.52 10.38 10.52
CA GLY A 177 14.24 9.26 11.12
C GLY A 177 13.79 7.90 10.57
N PRO A 178 14.45 6.80 10.98
CA PRO A 178 14.14 5.46 10.50
C PRO A 178 12.69 5.01 10.73
N CYS A 179 12.00 5.58 11.73
CA CYS A 179 10.60 5.29 11.99
C CYS A 179 9.64 5.71 10.86
N ALA A 180 10.09 6.54 9.91
CA ALA A 180 9.31 6.86 8.72
C ALA A 180 9.25 5.68 7.72
N SER A 181 10.15 4.71 7.83
CA SER A 181 10.16 3.51 7.00
C SER A 181 9.32 2.41 7.63
N VAL A 182 8.16 2.11 7.05
CA VAL A 182 7.42 0.87 7.34
C VAL A 182 7.98 -0.22 6.43
N ASN A 183 8.83 -1.06 7.01
CA ASN A 183 9.47 -2.18 6.34
C ASN A 183 8.50 -3.35 6.29
N PHE A 184 8.33 -3.96 5.12
CA PHE A 184 7.50 -5.16 4.95
C PHE A 184 8.06 -6.04 3.84
N VAL A 185 7.88 -7.35 3.97
CA VAL A 185 8.23 -8.31 2.90
C VAL A 185 6.97 -8.74 2.14
N THR A 186 5.84 -8.77 2.82
CA THR A 186 4.52 -9.19 2.32
C THR A 186 3.47 -8.20 2.80
N ALA A 187 2.36 -8.12 2.08
CA ALA A 187 1.20 -7.30 2.41
C ALA A 187 -0.07 -8.11 2.09
N HIS A 188 -1.25 -7.48 2.17
CA HIS A 188 -2.46 -8.06 1.60
C HIS A 188 -2.37 -8.13 0.06
N ASP A 189 -1.68 -7.17 -0.56
CA ASP A 189 -1.35 -7.20 -1.97
C ASP A 189 -0.17 -8.13 -2.27
N GLY A 190 -0.36 -8.99 -3.27
CA GLY A 190 0.65 -9.94 -3.70
C GLY A 190 0.60 -11.26 -2.92
N PHE A 191 1.72 -11.98 -2.93
CA PHE A 191 1.81 -13.26 -2.24
C PHE A 191 1.89 -13.13 -0.71
N THR A 192 1.33 -14.14 -0.04
CA THR A 192 1.69 -14.48 1.35
C THR A 192 3.17 -14.87 1.45
N LEU A 193 3.74 -14.88 2.65
CA LEU A 193 5.16 -15.20 2.82
C LEU A 193 5.47 -16.65 2.40
N ARG A 194 4.53 -17.58 2.64
CA ARG A 194 4.64 -18.96 2.15
C ARG A 194 4.58 -19.03 0.64
N ASP A 195 3.65 -18.32 0.01
CA ASP A 195 3.48 -18.40 -1.44
C ASP A 195 4.64 -17.72 -2.18
N LEU A 196 5.24 -16.69 -1.59
CA LEU A 196 6.43 -16.02 -2.10
C LEU A 196 7.61 -16.98 -2.32
N VAL A 197 7.71 -18.05 -1.53
CA VAL A 197 8.74 -19.10 -1.66
C VAL A 197 8.22 -20.39 -2.29
N SER A 198 6.97 -20.41 -2.75
CA SER A 198 6.30 -21.60 -3.28
C SER A 198 5.79 -21.45 -4.70
N TYR A 199 5.68 -20.23 -5.23
CA TYR A 199 5.14 -19.95 -6.57
C TYR A 199 6.00 -18.93 -7.32
N ASP A 200 6.29 -19.20 -8.60
CA ASP A 200 6.94 -18.27 -9.52
C ASP A 200 5.91 -17.44 -10.31
N ARG A 201 4.69 -17.94 -10.45
CA ARG A 201 3.61 -17.28 -11.19
C ARG A 201 2.36 -17.15 -10.33
N LYS A 202 1.53 -16.15 -10.64
CA LYS A 202 0.21 -15.99 -10.02
C LYS A 202 -0.78 -17.02 -10.56
N HIS A 203 -1.66 -17.49 -9.68
CA HIS A 203 -2.74 -18.44 -9.92
C HIS A 203 -4.05 -17.80 -9.40
N ASN A 204 -4.49 -16.75 -10.09
CA ASN A 204 -5.66 -15.95 -9.76
C ASN A 204 -6.92 -16.43 -10.52
N GLU A 205 -6.92 -17.64 -11.09
CA GLU A 205 -8.03 -18.16 -11.89
C GLU A 205 -9.37 -18.11 -11.13
N ALA A 206 -9.32 -18.29 -9.81
CA ALA A 206 -10.48 -18.21 -8.92
C ALA A 206 -11.17 -16.84 -8.92
N ASN A 207 -10.47 -15.77 -9.33
CA ASN A 207 -11.02 -14.41 -9.39
C ASN A 207 -11.94 -14.19 -10.61
N GLY A 208 -11.93 -15.11 -11.59
CA GLY A 208 -12.82 -15.06 -12.75
C GLY A 208 -12.36 -14.13 -13.88
N GLU A 209 -11.18 -13.51 -13.77
CA GLU A 209 -10.65 -12.58 -14.77
C GLU A 209 -9.69 -13.25 -15.76
N GLY A 210 -9.68 -14.58 -15.82
CA GLY A 210 -8.76 -15.35 -16.66
C GLY A 210 -7.29 -15.11 -16.31
N ASN A 211 -7.00 -15.00 -15.01
CA ASN A 211 -5.67 -14.77 -14.45
C ASN A 211 -4.98 -13.46 -14.92
N ARG A 212 -5.76 -12.46 -15.37
CA ARG A 212 -5.22 -11.17 -15.84
C ARG A 212 -4.94 -10.20 -14.70
N ASP A 213 -5.68 -10.31 -13.60
CA ASP A 213 -5.57 -9.44 -12.44
C ASP A 213 -4.35 -9.78 -11.56
N GLY A 214 -3.98 -8.87 -10.66
CA GLY A 214 -2.78 -8.98 -9.82
C GLY A 214 -1.46 -8.67 -10.55
N THR A 215 -0.39 -8.41 -9.79
CA THR A 215 0.94 -8.11 -10.33
C THR A 215 1.56 -9.34 -11.02
N ASP A 216 2.27 -9.14 -12.14
CA ASP A 216 3.09 -10.18 -12.77
C ASP A 216 4.53 -10.20 -12.24
N ASP A 217 4.97 -9.14 -11.55
CA ASP A 217 6.31 -9.05 -10.95
C ASP A 217 6.24 -9.22 -9.43
N ASN A 218 6.12 -10.49 -9.00
CA ASN A 218 6.05 -10.84 -7.59
C ASN A 218 7.42 -10.83 -6.88
N ARG A 219 8.52 -10.89 -7.66
CA ARG A 219 9.87 -11.17 -7.16
C ARG A 219 9.93 -12.41 -6.24
N SER A 220 9.21 -13.45 -6.61
CA SER A 220 9.13 -14.72 -5.88
C SER A 220 10.14 -15.75 -6.39
N TRP A 221 10.25 -16.86 -5.65
CA TRP A 221 10.99 -18.06 -6.09
C TRP A 221 10.38 -19.32 -5.48
N ASN A 222 9.85 -20.21 -6.33
CA ASN A 222 9.18 -21.45 -5.92
C ASN A 222 10.10 -22.52 -5.28
N CYS A 223 11.40 -22.25 -5.18
CA CYS A 223 12.42 -23.14 -4.64
C CYS A 223 12.59 -24.46 -5.40
N GLY A 224 12.17 -24.52 -6.67
CA GLY A 224 12.38 -25.64 -7.59
C GLY A 224 11.12 -26.38 -8.03
N THR A 225 9.95 -26.12 -7.41
CA THR A 225 8.67 -26.73 -7.80
C THR A 225 7.55 -25.74 -7.59
N GLU A 226 6.67 -25.58 -8.57
CA GLU A 226 5.51 -24.69 -8.45
C GLU A 226 4.45 -25.30 -7.51
N GLY A 227 4.05 -24.55 -6.48
CA GLY A 227 3.03 -24.96 -5.51
C GLY A 227 3.53 -25.96 -4.46
N GLU A 228 2.60 -26.75 -3.94
CA GLU A 228 2.89 -27.76 -2.90
C GLU A 228 3.84 -28.85 -3.41
N SER A 229 4.72 -29.34 -2.54
CA SER A 229 5.71 -30.36 -2.88
C SER A 229 5.97 -31.28 -1.69
N ASP A 230 6.09 -32.58 -1.97
CA ASP A 230 6.45 -33.61 -0.99
C ASP A 230 7.97 -33.84 -0.89
N ASP A 231 8.77 -33.19 -1.75
CA ASP A 231 10.22 -33.24 -1.70
C ASP A 231 10.74 -32.60 -0.40
N GLU A 232 11.38 -33.41 0.44
CA GLU A 232 11.89 -32.97 1.75
C GLU A 232 12.94 -31.86 1.63
N GLY A 233 13.76 -31.89 0.58
CA GLY A 233 14.78 -30.90 0.28
C GLY A 233 14.17 -29.54 -0.06
N ILE A 234 13.15 -29.52 -0.91
CA ILE A 234 12.39 -28.31 -1.26
C ILE A 234 11.70 -27.74 -0.02
N ARG A 235 11.02 -28.58 0.76
CA ARG A 235 10.35 -28.14 2.00
C ARG A 235 11.33 -27.57 3.01
N ALA A 236 12.52 -28.17 3.15
CA ALA A 236 13.58 -27.65 4.02
C ALA A 236 14.13 -26.30 3.52
N LEU A 237 14.35 -26.16 2.21
CA LEU A 237 14.79 -24.91 1.59
C LEU A 237 13.77 -23.78 1.80
N ARG A 238 12.48 -24.03 1.53
CA ARG A 238 11.41 -23.05 1.76
C ARG A 238 11.35 -22.61 3.22
N ARG A 239 11.39 -23.57 4.15
CA ARG A 239 11.46 -23.28 5.60
C ARG A 239 12.66 -22.39 5.97
N ARG A 240 13.80 -22.56 5.30
CA ARG A 240 14.97 -21.68 5.50
C ARG A 240 14.71 -20.29 4.93
N GLN A 241 14.16 -20.18 3.71
CA GLN A 241 13.84 -18.88 3.11
C GLN A 241 12.82 -18.07 3.91
N LEU A 242 11.78 -18.71 4.45
CA LEU A 242 10.84 -18.06 5.36
C LEU A 242 11.53 -17.42 6.56
N ARG A 243 12.46 -18.15 7.21
CA ARG A 243 13.23 -17.65 8.35
C ARG A 243 14.19 -16.54 7.94
N ASN A 244 14.83 -16.66 6.78
CA ASN A 244 15.71 -15.64 6.24
C ASN A 244 14.96 -14.31 6.03
N LEU A 245 13.81 -14.35 5.38
CA LEU A 245 12.95 -13.18 5.13
C LEU A 245 12.42 -12.57 6.44
N LEU A 246 11.92 -13.39 7.36
CA LEU A 246 11.44 -12.92 8.67
C LEU A 246 12.56 -12.33 9.52
N ALA A 247 13.73 -12.97 9.58
CA ALA A 247 14.88 -12.45 10.31
C ALA A 247 15.33 -11.12 9.72
N THR A 248 15.36 -11.00 8.39
CA THR A 248 15.67 -9.73 7.71
C THR A 248 14.69 -8.64 8.12
N LEU A 249 13.39 -8.91 8.10
CA LEU A 249 12.34 -7.97 8.49
C LEU A 249 12.48 -7.51 9.95
N LEU A 250 12.60 -8.45 10.89
CA LEU A 250 12.58 -8.16 12.32
C LEU A 250 13.88 -7.53 12.83
N LEU A 251 14.99 -7.70 12.11
CA LEU A 251 16.31 -7.17 12.50
C LEU A 251 16.70 -5.90 11.74
N SER A 252 15.94 -5.49 10.72
CA SER A 252 16.18 -4.26 9.99
C SER A 252 15.77 -3.03 10.79
N THR A 253 16.52 -1.94 10.66
CA THR A 253 16.16 -0.65 11.27
C THR A 253 14.90 -0.09 10.58
N GLY A 254 13.92 0.36 11.35
CA GLY A 254 12.64 0.88 10.87
C GLY A 254 11.46 0.26 11.63
N VAL A 255 10.25 0.44 11.12
CA VAL A 255 9.04 -0.17 11.70
C VAL A 255 8.71 -1.45 10.91
N PRO A 256 8.84 -2.65 11.49
CA PRO A 256 8.49 -3.89 10.78
C PRO A 256 6.97 -4.09 10.76
N MET A 257 6.42 -4.41 9.59
CA MET A 257 5.04 -4.83 9.40
C MET A 257 5.00 -6.31 9.00
N LEU A 258 4.30 -7.12 9.81
CA LEU A 258 4.06 -8.54 9.56
C LEU A 258 2.59 -8.74 9.15
N VAL A 259 2.36 -9.53 8.11
CA VAL A 259 1.01 -9.88 7.67
C VAL A 259 0.49 -11.04 8.51
N ALA A 260 -0.70 -10.87 9.07
CA ALA A 260 -1.34 -11.90 9.89
C ALA A 260 -1.47 -13.22 9.11
N GLY A 261 -1.09 -14.31 9.76
CA GLY A 261 -1.08 -15.65 9.20
C GLY A 261 0.23 -16.06 8.55
N ASP A 262 1.15 -15.14 8.24
CA ASP A 262 2.49 -15.52 7.74
C ASP A 262 3.26 -16.33 8.81
N GLU A 263 3.04 -16.04 10.09
CA GLU A 263 3.55 -16.80 11.23
C GLU A 263 3.01 -18.24 11.32
N LEU A 264 1.83 -18.49 10.71
CA LEU A 264 1.19 -19.80 10.64
C LEU A 264 1.44 -20.52 9.30
N GLY A 265 2.17 -19.89 8.37
CA GLY A 265 2.35 -20.43 7.02
C GLY A 265 1.05 -20.40 6.20
N ARG A 266 0.26 -19.34 6.36
CA ARG A 266 -0.92 -19.04 5.53
C ARG A 266 -0.54 -19.11 4.05
N THR A 267 -1.43 -19.67 3.24
CA THR A 267 -1.31 -19.73 1.79
C THR A 267 -2.63 -19.31 1.17
N GLN A 268 -2.55 -18.60 0.05
CA GLN A 268 -3.63 -18.29 -0.87
C GLN A 268 -3.53 -19.15 -2.14
N ARG A 269 -2.77 -20.26 -2.07
CA ARG A 269 -2.57 -21.24 -3.14
C ARG A 269 -2.00 -20.64 -4.43
N GLY A 270 -1.15 -19.63 -4.29
CA GLY A 270 -0.58 -18.91 -5.43
C GLY A 270 -1.49 -17.84 -6.01
N ASN A 271 -2.65 -17.56 -5.41
CA ASN A 271 -3.38 -16.33 -5.70
C ASN A 271 -2.61 -15.15 -5.07
N ASN A 272 -2.27 -14.13 -5.86
CA ASN A 272 -1.55 -12.94 -5.38
C ASN A 272 -2.45 -11.69 -5.33
N ASN A 273 -3.75 -11.86 -5.52
CA ASN A 273 -4.74 -10.81 -5.57
C ASN A 273 -6.10 -11.34 -5.05
N ALA A 274 -6.12 -11.90 -3.85
CA ALA A 274 -7.30 -12.54 -3.29
C ALA A 274 -8.38 -11.55 -2.80
N TYR A 275 -8.55 -10.40 -3.46
CA TYR A 275 -9.42 -9.30 -3.02
C TYR A 275 -10.92 -9.66 -3.00
N CYS A 276 -11.33 -10.64 -3.83
CA CYS A 276 -12.71 -11.09 -3.96
C CYS A 276 -12.94 -12.53 -3.44
N GLN A 277 -11.99 -13.07 -2.66
CA GLN A 277 -12.04 -14.43 -2.13
C GLN A 277 -12.41 -14.44 -0.64
N ASP A 278 -13.70 -14.62 -0.35
CA ASP A 278 -14.22 -14.80 1.01
C ASP A 278 -14.55 -16.30 1.26
N ASN A 279 -13.50 -17.12 1.46
CA ASN A 279 -13.60 -18.58 1.64
C ASN A 279 -12.41 -19.22 2.40
#